data_AF-A0A7Y4RAC4-F1
#
_entry.id   AF-A0A7Y4RAC4-F1
#
_cell.length_a   1.000
_cell.length_b   1.000
_cell.length_c   1.000
_cell.angle_alpha   90.00
_cell.angle_beta   90.00
_cell.angle_gamma   90.00
#
_symmetry.space_group_name_H-M   'P 1'
#
loop_
_entity.id
_entity.type
_entity.pdbx_description
1 polymer ?
#
loop_
_entity_poly.entity_id
_entity_poly.type
_entity_poly.pdbx_seq_one_letter_code
_entity_poly.pdbx_strand_id
1 'polypeptide(L)'
;MLRCEDCEFFSRGPDGRPMLACDVYSTIKEPECVGKIQVNLLQRMVRAFEATLDLNRRLAPLQEKMMRHVEREIDEADDADKWKFGGANDDEAEDDRL
;
A
#
# COMPACT_ATOMS: atom_id res chain seq x y z
N MET A 1 18.67 21.15 -30.35
CA MET A 1 18.23 20.46 -29.13
C MET A 1 18.31 21.41 -27.95
N LEU A 2 17.17 22.01 -27.63
CA LEU A 2 16.97 22.89 -26.50
C LEU A 2 17.10 22.07 -25.20
N ARG A 3 17.89 22.57 -24.24
CA ARG A 3 17.89 22.01 -22.88
C ARG A 3 16.65 22.52 -22.16
N CYS A 4 15.98 21.67 -21.39
CA CYS A 4 14.81 22.11 -20.63
C CYS A 4 15.15 23.24 -19.66
N GLU A 5 16.36 23.28 -19.11
CA GLU A 5 16.80 24.37 -18.21
C GLU A 5 16.82 25.74 -18.88
N ASP A 6 16.97 25.78 -20.20
CA ASP A 6 17.00 27.01 -21.00
C ASP A 6 15.60 27.37 -21.55
N CYS A 7 14.54 26.66 -21.14
CA CYS A 7 13.16 26.81 -21.65
C CYS A 7 12.27 27.66 -20.74
N GLU A 8 11.43 28.52 -21.32
CA GLU A 8 10.46 29.36 -20.61
C GLU A 8 9.42 28.58 -19.77
N PHE A 9 9.14 27.33 -20.15
CA PHE A 9 8.19 26.45 -19.45
C PHE A 9 8.84 25.61 -18.35
N PHE A 10 10.13 25.80 -18.07
CA PHE A 10 10.85 25.07 -17.04
C PHE A 10 11.02 25.92 -15.78
N SER A 11 10.77 25.28 -14.65
CA SER A 11 11.05 25.85 -13.33
C SER A 11 11.63 24.79 -12.41
N ARG A 12 12.36 25.21 -11.37
CA ARG A 12 12.76 24.34 -10.27
C ARG A 12 11.84 24.58 -9.09
N GLY A 13 11.20 23.51 -8.62
CA GLY A 13 10.38 23.55 -7.41
C GLY A 13 11.22 23.77 -6.15
N PRO A 14 10.58 24.02 -4.99
CA PRO A 14 11.26 24.29 -3.72
C PRO A 14 12.20 23.15 -3.28
N ASP A 15 11.90 21.92 -3.67
CA ASP A 15 12.73 20.73 -3.38
C ASP A 15 13.88 20.52 -4.40
N GLY A 16 14.15 21.51 -5.26
CA GLY A 16 15.11 21.38 -6.37
C GLY A 16 14.64 20.49 -7.51
N ARG A 17 13.37 20.05 -7.50
CA ARG A 17 12.80 19.13 -8.50
C ARG A 17 12.44 19.87 -9.79
N PRO A 18 12.67 19.26 -10.97
CA PRO A 18 12.28 19.85 -12.25
C PRO A 18 10.75 19.87 -12.40
N MET A 19 10.19 21.05 -12.60
CA MET A 19 8.81 21.28 -12.97
C MET A 19 8.74 21.73 -14.43
N LEU A 20 8.06 20.91 -15.24
CA LEU A 20 7.75 21.21 -16.63
C LEU A 20 6.29 21.65 -16.69
N ALA A 21 6.05 22.90 -17.11
CA ALA A 21 4.73 23.48 -17.31
C ALA A 21 4.29 23.46 -18.78
N CYS A 22 5.05 22.78 -19.64
CA CYS A 22 4.72 22.65 -21.05
C CYS A 22 3.57 21.66 -21.27
N ASP A 23 2.58 22.10 -22.04
CA ASP A 23 1.50 21.32 -22.61
C ASP A 23 1.90 20.73 -23.98
N VAL A 24 1.61 19.43 -24.16
CA VAL A 24 2.02 18.60 -25.31
C VAL A 24 1.41 19.07 -26.63
N TYR A 25 0.22 19.69 -26.59
CA TYR A 25 -0.54 20.07 -27.77
C TYR A 25 -0.36 21.54 -28.16
N SER A 26 0.16 22.37 -27.27
CA SER A 26 0.20 23.83 -27.48
C SER A 26 1.57 24.47 -27.34
N THR A 27 2.46 23.93 -26.50
CA THR A 27 3.72 24.63 -26.11
C THR A 27 5.00 23.84 -26.40
N ILE A 28 4.88 22.69 -27.07
CA ILE A 28 6.03 21.89 -27.51
C ILE A 28 6.84 22.66 -28.55
N LYS A 29 8.15 22.82 -28.28
CA LYS A 29 9.10 23.52 -29.18
C LYS A 29 9.82 22.58 -30.13
N GLU A 30 10.13 21.37 -29.67
CA GLU A 30 10.87 20.34 -30.42
C GLU A 30 10.22 18.97 -30.16
N PRO A 31 10.23 18.04 -31.13
CA PRO A 31 9.62 16.72 -30.96
C PRO A 31 10.19 15.93 -29.77
N GLU A 32 11.46 16.14 -29.42
CA GLU A 32 12.13 15.50 -28.28
C GLU A 32 11.58 15.97 -26.92
N CYS A 33 10.85 17.10 -26.85
CA CYS A 33 10.21 17.56 -25.62
C CYS A 33 9.19 16.54 -25.11
N VAL A 34 8.50 15.81 -25.99
CA VAL A 34 7.54 14.78 -25.58
C VAL A 34 8.25 13.66 -24.81
N GLY A 35 9.41 13.22 -25.29
CA GLY A 35 10.24 12.23 -24.60
C GLY A 35 10.74 12.73 -23.24
N LYS A 36 11.15 14.00 -23.15
CA LYS A 36 11.57 14.62 -21.87
C LYS A 36 10.41 14.68 -20.86
N ILE A 37 9.20 15.01 -21.32
CA ILE A 37 7.99 15.01 -20.49
C ILE A 37 7.68 13.58 -20.01
N GLN A 38 7.72 12.59 -20.90
CA GLN A 38 7.50 11.18 -20.54
C GLN A 38 8.49 10.70 -19.47
N VAL A 39 9.78 11.01 -19.62
CA VAL A 39 10.80 10.67 -18.62
C VAL A 39 10.51 11.35 -17.28
N ASN A 40 10.12 12.63 -17.27
CA ASN A 40 9.77 13.33 -16.04
C ASN A 40 8.56 12.71 -15.33
N LEU A 41 7.52 12.34 -16.08
CA LEU A 41 6.33 11.68 -15.56
C LEU A 41 6.66 10.30 -14.97
N LEU A 42 7.47 9.50 -15.66
CA LEU A 42 7.93 8.20 -15.16
C LEU A 42 8.71 8.33 -13.86
N GLN A 43 9.62 9.30 -13.77
CA GLN A 43 10.36 9.57 -12.53
C GLN A 43 9.43 9.96 -11.37
N ARG A 44 8.39 10.75 -11.63
CA ARG A 44 7.37 11.08 -10.61
C ARG A 44 6.62 9.84 -10.14
N MET A 45 6.21 8.98 -11.07
CA MET A 45 5.48 7.75 -10.77
C MET A 45 6.33 6.77 -9.95
N VAL A 46 7.58 6.54 -10.33
CA VAL A 46 8.51 5.67 -9.59
C VAL A 46 8.69 6.16 -8.16
N ARG A 47 8.91 7.47 -7.95
CA ARG A 47 9.06 8.03 -6.61
C ARG A 47 7.79 7.90 -5.76
N ALA A 48 6.62 8.11 -6.36
CA ALA A 48 5.35 7.92 -5.65
C ALA A 48 5.15 6.46 -5.23
N PHE A 49 5.58 5.53 -6.08
CA PHE A 49 5.54 4.10 -5.76
C PHE A 49 6.54 3.74 -4.65
N GLU A 50 7.78 4.25 -4.71
CA GLU A 50 8.78 4.07 -3.66
C GLU A 50 8.29 4.60 -2.29
N ALA A 51 7.64 5.76 -2.27
CA ALA A 51 7.05 6.31 -1.05
C ALA A 51 5.93 5.40 -0.49
N THR A 52 5.11 4.83 -1.37
CA THR A 52 4.08 3.85 -0.99
C THR A 52 4.70 2.58 -0.41
N LEU A 53 5.78 2.08 -1.01
CA LEU A 53 6.50 0.92 -0.48
C LEU A 53 7.11 1.20 0.89
N ASP A 54 7.68 2.38 1.11
CA ASP A 54 8.23 2.76 2.41
C ASP A 54 7.13 2.80 3.49
N LEU A 55 5.96 3.36 3.17
CA LEU A 55 4.81 3.33 4.06
C LEU A 55 4.38 1.89 4.40
N ASN A 56 4.25 1.03 3.39
CA ASN A 56 3.88 -0.37 3.60
C ASN A 56 4.90 -1.11 4.49
N ARG A 57 6.20 -0.86 4.29
CA ARG A 57 7.26 -1.43 5.15
C ARG A 57 7.13 -1.01 6.61
N ARG A 58 6.75 0.25 6.86
CA ARG A 58 6.51 0.76 8.23
C ARG A 58 5.25 0.18 8.87
N LEU A 59 4.22 -0.12 8.06
CA LEU A 59 2.95 -0.68 8.52
C LEU A 59 2.98 -2.20 8.71
N ALA A 60 3.86 -2.92 8.01
CA ALA A 60 3.99 -4.37 8.12
C ALA A 60 4.06 -4.92 9.57
N PRO A 61 4.89 -4.38 10.49
CA PRO A 61 4.93 -4.90 11.87
C PRO A 61 3.66 -4.61 12.67
N LEU A 62 2.92 -3.54 12.33
CA LEU A 62 1.63 -3.26 12.96
C LEU A 62 0.56 -4.23 12.46
N GLN A 63 0.56 -4.54 11.15
CA GLN A 63 -0.32 -5.55 10.57
C GLN A 63 -0.11 -6.91 11.23
N GLU A 64 1.14 -7.31 11.45
CA GLU A 64 1.47 -8.56 12.13
C GLU A 64 0.97 -8.58 13.59
N LYS A 65 1.17 -7.49 14.34
CA LYS A 65 0.64 -7.37 15.72
C LYS A 65 -0.89 -7.43 15.76
N MET A 66 -1.55 -6.78 14.81
CA MET A 66 -3.00 -6.77 14.75
C MET A 66 -3.54 -8.17 14.45
N MET A 67 -2.92 -8.89 13.50
CA MET A 67 -3.30 -10.27 13.17
C MET A 67 -3.17 -11.20 14.37
N ARG A 68 -2.03 -11.15 15.10
CA ARG A 68 -1.83 -11.94 16.33
C ARG A 68 -2.84 -11.62 17.43
N HIS A 69 -3.24 -10.35 17.55
CA HIS A 69 -4.25 -9.96 18.54
C HIS A 69 -5.62 -10.51 18.17
N VAL A 70 -6.00 -10.44 16.89
CA VAL A 70 -7.27 -11.00 16.39
C VAL A 70 -7.30 -12.52 16.58
N GLU A 71 -6.22 -13.23 16.28
CA GLU A 71 -6.10 -14.68 16.55
C GLU A 71 -6.39 -14.98 18.02
N ARG A 72 -5.79 -14.22 18.93
CA ARG A 72 -6.02 -14.39 20.37
C ARG A 72 -7.47 -14.12 20.79
N GLU A 73 -8.12 -13.08 20.26
CA GLU A 73 -9.52 -12.78 20.58
C GLU A 73 -10.46 -13.88 20.07
N ILE A 74 -10.16 -14.49 18.93
CA ILE A 74 -10.91 -15.65 18.41
C ILE A 74 -10.72 -16.86 19.33
N ASP A 75 -9.48 -17.16 19.73
CA ASP A 75 -9.19 -18.27 20.64
C ASP A 75 -9.90 -18.09 22.01
N GLU A 76 -9.88 -16.87 22.55
CA GLU A 76 -10.57 -16.54 23.80
C GLU A 76 -12.10 -16.65 23.67
N ALA A 77 -12.66 -16.27 22.52
CA ALA A 77 -14.09 -16.43 22.25
C ALA A 77 -14.50 -17.90 22.12
N ASP A 78 -13.69 -18.71 21.42
CA ASP A 78 -13.92 -20.15 21.28
C ASP A 78 -13.83 -20.87 22.64
N ASP A 79 -12.84 -20.52 23.47
CA ASP A 79 -12.71 -21.03 24.84
C ASP A 79 -13.89 -20.61 25.73
N ALA A 80 -14.36 -19.37 25.59
CA ALA A 80 -15.54 -18.87 26.28
C ALA A 80 -16.85 -19.48 25.76
N ASP A 81 -16.87 -20.14 24.61
CA ASP A 81 -18.04 -20.87 24.11
C ASP A 81 -17.98 -22.37 24.45
N LYS A 82 -16.84 -22.91 24.89
CA LYS A 82 -16.70 -24.32 25.31
C LYS A 82 -17.66 -24.73 26.42
N TRP A 83 -18.03 -23.84 27.35
CA TRP A 83 -19.01 -24.19 28.40
C TRP A 83 -20.42 -24.46 27.84
N LYS A 84 -20.76 -23.91 26.66
CA LYS A 84 -22.07 -24.12 26.02
C LYS A 84 -22.19 -25.51 25.39
N PHE A 85 -21.06 -26.12 25.04
CA PHE A 85 -20.99 -27.43 24.38
C PHE A 85 -20.40 -28.54 25.28
N GLY A 86 -19.76 -28.18 26.40
CA GLY A 86 -19.06 -29.10 27.31
C GLY A 86 -19.92 -29.97 28.22
N GLY A 87 -21.25 -29.89 28.13
CA GLY A 87 -22.19 -30.73 28.89
C GLY A 87 -22.94 -31.77 28.05
N ALA A 88 -22.57 -31.98 26.78
CA ALA A 88 -23.30 -32.87 25.87
C ALA A 88 -22.55 -34.18 25.55
N ASN A 89 -21.43 -34.49 26.22
CA ASN A 89 -20.61 -35.65 25.82
C ASN A 89 -19.85 -36.37 26.94
N ASP A 90 -20.21 -36.17 28.22
CA ASP A 90 -19.53 -36.84 29.35
C ASP A 90 -20.48 -37.61 30.30
N ASP A 91 -21.77 -37.74 29.97
CA ASP A 91 -22.72 -38.59 30.71
C ASP A 91 -23.13 -39.81 29.86
N GLU A 92 -22.52 -40.95 30.21
CA GLU A 92 -23.10 -42.30 30.22
C GLU A 92 -23.33 -43.02 28.89
N ALA A 93 -22.23 -43.55 28.35
CA ALA A 93 -22.24 -44.82 27.63
C ALA A 93 -22.13 -45.99 28.63
N GLU A 94 -23.19 -46.32 29.37
CA GLU A 94 -23.32 -47.63 30.03
C GLU A 94 -24.80 -47.93 30.36
N ASP A 95 -25.21 -49.16 30.06
CA ASP A 95 -26.49 -49.81 30.37
C ASP A 95 -27.66 -49.69 29.37
N ASP A 96 -27.56 -50.43 28.26
CA ASP A 96 -28.73 -51.06 27.62
C ASP A 96 -28.46 -52.57 27.47
N ARG A 97 -28.49 -53.27 28.61
CA ARG A 97 -28.75 -54.71 28.70
C ARG A 97 -30.00 -54.92 29.55
N LEU A 98 -31.17 -54.97 28.92
CA LEU A 98 -32.29 -55.80 29.40
C LEU A 98 -33.14 -56.31 28.23
#